data_AF-A0A6P2VPZ7-F1
#
_entry.id   AF-A0A6P2VPZ7-F1
#
_cell.length_a   1.000
_cell.length_b   1.000
_cell.length_c   1.000
_cell.angle_alpha   90.00
_cell.angle_beta   90.00
_cell.angle_gamma   90.00
#
_symmetry.space_group_name_H-M   'P 1'
#
loop_
_entity.id
_entity.type
_entity.pdbx_description
1 polymer ?
#
loop_
_entity_poly.entity_id
_entity_poly.type
_entity_poly.pdbx_seq_one_letter_code
_entity_poly.pdbx_strand_id
1 'polypeptide(L)' 'MNQPPGGMLLWIALPDGVRSEVLFDAALAHEVRIAPGSIFSNSDRFDRYIRRACTRVSDAAHEAAFETLGRLVREATAAT' A
#
# COMPACT_ATOMS: atom_id res chain seq x y z
N MET A 1 -16.24 4.46 -0.50
CA MET A 1 -15.43 3.29 -0.07
C MET A 1 -15.90 2.11 -0.89
N ASN A 2 -15.04 1.50 -1.71
CA ASN A 2 -15.40 0.31 -2.50
C ASN A 2 -14.78 -0.91 -1.79
N GLN A 3 -15.62 -1.80 -1.27
CA GLN A 3 -15.17 -3.02 -0.60
C GLN A 3 -15.36 -4.20 -1.56
N PRO A 4 -14.29 -4.92 -1.94
CA PRO A 4 -14.43 -6.07 -2.80
C PRO A 4 -15.27 -7.16 -2.09
N PRO A 5 -16.12 -7.90 -2.81
CA PRO A 5 -16.98 -8.92 -2.21
C PRO A 5 -16.19 -10.15 -1.71
N GLY A 6 -14.89 -10.24 -2.01
CA GLY A 6 -14.00 -11.30 -1.57
C GLY A 6 -12.67 -11.28 -2.31
N GLY A 7 -11.83 -12.29 -2.02
CA GLY A 7 -10.49 -12.46 -2.59
C GLY A 7 -9.38 -12.28 -1.56
N MET A 8 -8.13 -12.46 -1.99
CA MET A 8 -6.95 -12.38 -1.12
C MET A 8 -6.14 -11.10 -1.33
N LEU A 9 -6.56 -10.21 -2.24
CA LEU A 9 -5.80 -9.03 -2.65
C LEU A 9 -6.65 -7.78 -2.47
N LEU A 10 -6.12 -6.81 -1.74
CA LEU A 10 -6.67 -5.47 -1.64
C LEU A 10 -5.94 -4.56 -2.61
N TRP A 11 -6.72 -3.81 -3.40
CA TRP A 11 -6.22 -2.73 -4.25
C TRP A 11 -6.60 -1.40 -3.62
N ILE A 12 -5.58 -0.62 -3.23
CA ILE A 12 -5.77 0.53 -2.36
C ILE A 12 -5.25 1.76 -3.08
N ALA A 13 -6.11 2.77 -3.23
CA ALA A 13 -5.72 4.10 -3.69
C ALA A 13 -5.03 4.85 -2.53
N LEU A 14 -3.91 5.50 -2.83
CA LEU A 14 -3.17 6.36 -1.93
C LEU A 14 -3.66 7.81 -2.06
N PRO A 15 -3.45 8.65 -1.03
CA PRO A 15 -3.71 10.08 -1.14
C PRO A 15 -2.97 10.74 -2.30
N ASP A 16 -3.47 11.90 -2.74
CA ASP A 16 -2.77 12.70 -3.74
C ASP A 16 -1.36 13.10 -3.24
N GLY A 17 -0.41 13.17 -4.17
CA GLY A 17 1.01 13.41 -3.85
C GLY A 17 1.80 12.15 -3.46
N VAL A 18 1.14 11.09 -2.98
CA VAL A 18 1.85 9.87 -2.56
C VAL A 18 2.08 8.92 -3.74
N ARG A 19 3.36 8.70 -4.06
CA ARG A 19 3.82 7.75 -5.08
C ARG A 19 4.01 6.36 -4.47
N SER A 20 3.45 5.34 -5.10
CA SER A 20 3.47 3.95 -4.61
C SER A 20 4.87 3.35 -4.54
N GLU A 21 5.78 3.75 -5.42
CA GLU A 21 7.20 3.35 -5.37
C GLU A 21 7.90 3.85 -4.11
N VAL A 22 7.69 5.13 -3.75
CA VAL A 22 8.26 5.73 -2.53
C VAL A 22 7.72 5.01 -1.29
N LEU A 23 6.42 4.72 -1.28
CA LEU A 23 5.81 3.95 -0.20
C LEU A 23 6.33 2.51 -0.15
N PHE A 24 6.59 1.89 -1.30
CA PHE A 24 7.16 0.54 -1.39
C PHE A 24 8.56 0.48 -0.78
N ASP A 25 9.45 1.39 -1.16
CA ASP A 25 10.82 1.45 -0.63
C ASP A 25 10.82 1.66 0.89
N ALA A 26 9.99 2.59 1.37
CA ALA A 26 9.85 2.86 2.80
C ALA A 26 9.26 1.65 3.55
N ALA A 27 8.23 0.99 3.01
CA ALA A 27 7.61 -0.17 3.64
C ALA A 27 8.56 -1.38 3.69
N LEU A 28 9.39 -1.55 2.66
CA LEU A 28 10.39 -2.62 2.60
C LEU A 28 11.42 -2.52 3.73
N ALA A 29 11.83 -1.29 4.09
CA ALA A 29 12.73 -1.04 5.23
C ALA A 29 12.13 -1.45 6.59
N HIS A 30 10.81 -1.58 6.68
CA HIS A 30 10.08 -2.07 7.84
C HIS A 30 9.60 -3.52 7.70
N GLU A 31 10.14 -4.28 6.73
CA GLU A 31 9.75 -5.66 6.43
C GLU A 31 8.28 -5.81 6.00
N VAL A 32 7.63 -4.70 5.62
CA VAL A 32 6.24 -4.67 5.19
C VAL A 32 6.17 -4.77 3.67
N ARG A 33 5.73 -5.94 3.17
CA ARG A 33 5.63 -6.18 1.72
C ARG A 33 4.32 -5.64 1.14
N ILE A 34 4.45 -4.84 0.09
CA ILE A 34 3.37 -4.39 -0.79
C ILE A 34 3.84 -4.50 -2.24
N ALA A 35 2.93 -4.52 -3.21
CA ALA A 35 3.30 -4.33 -4.61
C ALA A 35 2.89 -2.91 -5.05
N PRO A 36 3.82 -2.09 -5.58
CA PRO A 36 3.49 -0.76 -6.09
C PRO A 36 2.61 -0.88 -7.33
N GLY A 37 1.79 0.13 -7.59
CA GLY A 37 0.83 0.09 -8.69
C GLY A 37 1.46 0.21 -10.08
N SER A 38 2.65 0.82 -10.13
CA SER A 38 3.49 1.00 -11.32
C SER A 38 3.74 -0.30 -12.09
N ILE A 39 3.92 -1.43 -11.41
CA ILE A 39 4.19 -2.73 -12.08
C ILE A 39 2.96 -3.31 -12.80
N PHE A 40 1.77 -2.70 -12.64
CA PHE A 40 0.52 -3.14 -13.24
C PHE A 40 0.04 -2.26 -14.41
N SER A 41 0.88 -1.32 -14.86
CA SER A 41 0.57 -0.41 -15.95
C SER A 41 1.83 -0.07 -16.74
N ASN A 42 1.67 0.17 -18.05
CA ASN A 42 2.74 0.73 -18.89
C ASN A 42 2.73 2.28 -18.90
N SER A 43 1.85 2.88 -18.09
CA SER A 43 1.73 4.33 -17.87
C SER A 43 1.60 4.64 -16.37
N ASP A 44 1.64 5.92 -16.01
CA ASP A 44 1.52 6.45 -14.63
C ASP A 44 0.14 6.27 -13.97
N ARG A 45 -0.82 5.64 -14.66
CA ARG A 45 -2.22 5.50 -14.23
C ARG A 45 -2.38 4.91 -12.83
N PHE A 46 -1.48 4.02 -12.41
CA PHE A 46 -1.56 3.35 -11.12
C PHE A 46 -0.47 3.76 -10.14
N ASP A 47 0.22 4.86 -10.39
CA ASP A 47 1.31 5.29 -9.53
C ASP A 47 0.88 5.65 -8.10
N ARG A 48 -0.41 5.95 -7.90
CA ARG A 48 -1.00 6.18 -6.57
C ARG A 48 -1.79 4.98 -6.04
N TYR A 49 -1.47 3.77 -6.47
CA TYR A 49 -2.13 2.57 -6.00
C TYR A 49 -1.13 1.54 -5.49
N ILE A 50 -1.56 0.72 -4.53
CA ILE A 50 -0.79 -0.43 -4.07
C ILE A 50 -1.68 -1.68 -4.05
N ARG A 51 -1.04 -2.85 -4.19
CA ARG A 51 -1.66 -4.14 -3.93
C ARG A 51 -1.11 -4.75 -2.65
N ARG A 52 -2.01 -5.14 -1.74
CA ARG A 52 -1.67 -5.86 -0.51
C ARG A 52 -2.32 -7.23 -0.49
N ALA A 53 -1.54 -8.26 -0.17
CA ALA A 53 -2.06 -9.60 0.04
C ALA A 53 -2.55 -9.78 1.48
N CYS A 54 -3.78 -10.27 1.62
CA CYS A 54 -4.45 -10.64 2.86
C CYS A 54 -4.75 -12.14 2.83
N THR A 55 -3.71 -12.97 2.69
CA THR A 55 -3.81 -14.44 2.53
C THR A 55 -3.89 -15.20 3.85
N ARG A 56 -3.77 -14.52 4.98
CA ARG A 56 -3.78 -15.08 6.33
C ARG A 56 -4.84 -14.38 7.17
N VAL A 57 -5.30 -15.06 8.21
CA VAL A 57 -6.16 -14.45 9.23
C VAL A 57 -5.44 -13.25 9.83
N SER A 58 -6.17 -12.16 10.07
CA SER A 58 -5.63 -10.97 10.73
C SER A 58 -5.13 -11.34 12.12
N ASP A 59 -3.85 -11.10 12.36
CA ASP A 59 -3.19 -11.23 13.64
C ASP A 59 -2.48 -9.91 13.98
N ALA A 60 -1.88 -9.84 15.17
CA ALA A 60 -1.20 -8.63 15.64
C ALA A 60 -0.08 -8.17 14.68
N ALA A 61 0.60 -9.08 13.99
CA ALA A 61 1.64 -8.73 13.02
C ALA A 61 1.02 -8.11 11.75
N HIS A 62 -0.13 -8.63 11.32
CA HIS A 62 -0.88 -8.07 10.20
C HIS A 62 -1.38 -6.66 10.51
N GLU A 63 -1.92 -6.44 11.71
CA GLU A 63 -2.38 -5.14 12.18
C GLU A 63 -1.23 -4.12 12.27
N ALA A 64 -0.11 -4.50 12.92
CA ALA A 64 1.07 -3.64 13.02
C ALA A 64 1.66 -3.25 11.65
N ALA A 65 1.56 -4.14 10.66
CA ALA A 65 1.99 -3.84 9.30
C ALA A 65 1.07 -2.80 8.63
N PHE A 66 -0.25 -2.85 8.85
CA PHE A 66 -1.17 -1.81 8.37
C PHE A 66 -0.97 -0.48 9.11
N GLU A 67 -0.70 -0.50 10.41
CA GLU A 67 -0.35 0.71 11.17
C GLU A 67 0.92 1.37 10.64
N THR A 68 1.94 0.57 10.33
CA THR A 68 3.18 1.02 9.71
C THR A 68 2.92 1.66 8.35
N LEU A 69 2.13 1.01 7.48
CA LEU A 69 1.73 1.62 6.20
C LEU A 69 0.99 2.94 6.40
N GLY A 70 0.07 3.00 7.35
CA GLY A 70 -0.66 4.23 7.66
C GLY A 70 0.26 5.37 8.12
N ARG A 71 1.29 5.07 8.92
CA ARG A 71 2.32 6.05 9.32
C ARG A 71 3.14 6.53 8.13
N LEU A 72 3.67 5.61 7.33
CA LEU A 72 4.50 5.93 6.16
C LEU A 72 3.74 6.78 5.12
N VAL A 73 2.45 6.48 4.90
CA VAL A 73 1.60 7.30 4.03
C VAL A 73 1.50 8.74 4.54
N ARG A 74 1.29 8.94 5.84
CA ARG A 74 1.20 10.29 6.44
C ARG A 74 2.52 11.05 6.29
N GLU A 75 3.64 10.39 6.51
CA GLU A 75 4.98 10.96 6.33
C GLU A 75 5.22 11.37 4.87
N ALA A 76 4.84 10.51 3.91
CA ALA A 76 4.96 10.81 2.49
C ALA A 76 4.04 11.97 2.05
N THR A 77 2.84 12.10 2.64
CA THR A 77 1.95 13.24 2.38
C THR A 77 2.50 14.54 2.96
N ALA A 78 3.18 14.51 4.11
CA ALA A 78 3.75 15.71 4.74
C ALA A 78 5.03 16.21 4.06
N ALA A 79 5.71 15.37 3.29
CA ALA A 79 6.92 15.70 2.55
C ALA A 79 6.66 16.30 1.15
N THR A 80 5.38 16.41 0.75
CA THR A 80 4.93 16.99 -0.52
C THR A 80 4.49 18.43 -0.32
#